data_AF-A0A7S3VHF5-F1
#
_entry.id   AF-A0A7S3VHF5-F1
#
_cell.length_a   1.000
_cell.length_b   1.000
_cell.length_c   1.000
_cell.angle_alpha   90.00
_cell.angle_beta   90.00
_cell.angle_gamma   90.00
#
_symmetry.space_group_name_H-M   'P 1'
#
loop_
_entity.id
_entity.type
_entity.pdbx_description
1 polymer ?
#
loop_
_entity_poly.entity_id
_entity_poly.type
_entity_poly.pdbx_seq_one_letter_code
_entity_poly.pdbx_strand_id
1 'polypeptide(L)'
;MRAFQATTLVRKAHCAIPMPTTRSQASKRGFLTEAEALDIARKAKTVAVLGIKTEQKANQPAFYVPAYLASQGKNVIPIPVYFPDVKEILGRPVKRRVSEVEGNQAT
;
A
#
# COMPACT_ATOMS: atom_id res chain seq x y z
N MET A 1 48.21 6.36 5.87
CA MET A 1 47.40 5.15 6.09
C MET A 1 46.79 5.21 7.48
N ARG A 2 45.48 5.50 7.60
CA ARG A 2 44.75 5.37 8.88
C ARG A 2 43.48 4.57 8.61
N ALA A 3 43.42 3.41 9.25
CA ALA A 3 42.39 2.40 9.11
C ALA A 3 41.05 2.89 9.66
N PHE A 4 40.02 2.70 8.84
CA PHE A 4 38.63 2.99 9.12
C PHE A 4 38.09 1.88 10.05
N GLN A 5 37.85 2.21 11.32
CA GLN A 5 37.22 1.29 12.26
C GLN A 5 35.74 1.14 11.90
N ALA A 6 35.38 -0.05 11.42
CA ALA A 6 34.04 -0.46 11.09
C ALA A 6 33.56 -1.48 12.12
N THR A 7 32.80 -1.05 13.13
CA THR A 7 31.95 -1.90 13.99
C THR A 7 31.17 -0.91 14.87
N THR A 8 29.85 -0.87 15.00
CA THR A 8 28.93 -1.95 15.33
C THR A 8 27.49 -1.39 15.29
N LEU A 9 26.51 -2.29 15.21
CA LEU A 9 25.16 -2.16 15.80
C LEU A 9 24.02 -1.63 14.89
N VAL A 10 23.64 -2.46 13.93
CA VAL A 10 22.30 -2.44 13.33
C VAL A 10 21.30 -2.91 14.39
N ARG A 11 20.69 -1.95 15.11
CA ARG A 11 19.52 -2.24 15.96
C ARG A 11 18.31 -2.49 15.08
N LYS A 12 17.90 -3.74 15.10
CA LYS A 12 16.65 -4.33 14.61
C LYS A 12 15.45 -3.50 15.11
N ALA A 13 14.98 -2.56 14.29
CA ALA A 13 13.69 -1.90 14.48
C ALA A 13 12.59 -2.89 14.08
N HIS A 14 12.24 -3.80 15.00
CA HIS A 14 10.96 -4.49 14.91
C HIS A 14 9.87 -3.44 15.10
N CYS A 15 9.14 -3.17 14.02
CA CYS A 15 7.91 -2.40 14.03
C CYS A 15 6.88 -3.17 14.89
N ALA A 16 6.89 -2.91 16.20
CA ALA A 16 5.79 -3.26 17.08
C ALA A 16 4.72 -2.18 16.89
N ILE A 17 3.69 -2.47 16.11
CA ILE A 17 2.49 -1.63 16.03
C ILE A 17 1.75 -1.84 17.35
N PRO A 18 1.65 -0.86 18.26
CA PRO A 18 0.87 -1.02 19.47
C PRO A 18 -0.62 -1.08 19.12
N MET A 19 -1.32 -2.11 19.60
CA MET A 19 -2.77 -2.24 19.50
C MET A 19 -3.46 -1.13 20.32
N PRO A 20 -4.32 -0.28 19.71
CA PRO A 20 -5.08 0.69 20.47
C PRO A 20 -6.21 -0.02 21.23
N THR A 21 -6.02 -0.18 22.54
CA THR A 21 -7.10 -0.61 23.45
C THR A 21 -7.92 0.62 23.83
N THR A 22 -8.88 1.00 22.99
CA THR A 22 -9.82 2.07 23.33
C THR A 22 -11.26 1.60 23.15
N ARG A 23 -11.88 1.29 24.28
CA ARG A 23 -13.30 1.00 24.46
C ARG A 23 -14.08 2.33 24.42
N SER A 24 -14.91 2.58 23.40
CA SER A 24 -16.10 3.45 23.54
C SER A 24 -17.06 3.37 22.34
N GLN A 25 -18.23 2.79 22.64
CA GLN A 25 -19.57 2.85 22.04
C GLN A 25 -19.82 3.30 20.57
N ALA A 26 -20.29 2.31 19.79
CA ALA A 26 -21.55 2.28 19.00
C ALA A 26 -21.86 3.42 18.01
N SER A 27 -21.43 3.21 16.76
CA SER A 27 -22.26 3.44 15.56
C SER A 27 -22.21 2.18 14.69
N LYS A 28 -23.27 1.38 14.70
CA LYS A 28 -23.30 -0.03 14.21
C LYS A 28 -23.23 -0.23 12.68
N ARG A 29 -22.74 0.72 11.87
CA ARG A 29 -22.64 0.54 10.40
C ARG A 29 -21.36 1.04 9.71
N GLY A 30 -20.35 1.50 10.45
CA GLY A 30 -19.28 2.31 9.84
C GLY A 30 -17.83 1.87 10.05
N PHE A 31 -17.54 1.00 11.01
CA PHE A 31 -16.15 0.70 11.37
C PHE A 31 -15.89 -0.80 11.30
N LEU A 32 -14.89 -1.16 10.50
CA LEU A 32 -14.31 -2.49 10.51
C LEU A 32 -13.55 -2.66 11.82
N THR A 33 -13.76 -3.78 12.50
CA THR A 33 -12.84 -4.22 13.54
C THR A 33 -11.48 -4.52 12.93
N GLU A 34 -10.43 -4.50 13.74
CA GLU A 34 -9.07 -4.83 13.29
C GLU A 34 -9.01 -6.22 12.62
N ALA A 35 -9.73 -7.19 13.19
CA ALA A 35 -9.83 -8.54 12.64
C ALA A 35 -10.49 -8.56 11.24
N GLU A 36 -11.56 -7.80 11.04
CA GLU A 36 -12.25 -7.71 9.74
C GLU A 36 -11.39 -6.98 8.70
N ALA A 37 -10.73 -5.88 9.09
CA ALA A 37 -9.82 -5.16 8.21
C ALA A 37 -8.64 -6.04 7.76
N LEU A 38 -8.08 -6.83 8.70
CA LEU A 38 -7.02 -7.79 8.40
C LEU A 38 -7.51 -8.89 7.46
N ASP A 39 -8.71 -9.43 7.67
CA ASP A 39 -9.28 -10.46 6.81
C ASP A 39 -9.48 -9.95 5.37
N ILE A 40 -10.03 -8.74 5.21
CA ILE A 40 -10.19 -8.09 3.90
C ILE A 40 -8.82 -7.88 3.23
N ALA A 41 -7.86 -7.32 3.96
CA ALA A 41 -6.51 -7.06 3.43
C ALA A 41 -5.79 -8.35 3.02
N ARG A 42 -6.00 -9.46 3.74
CA ARG A 42 -5.45 -10.77 3.39
C ARG A 42 -6.09 -11.32 2.11
N LYS A 43 -7.42 -11.24 2.00
CA LYS A 43 -8.20 -11.72 0.84
C LYS A 43 -7.98 -10.89 -0.42
N ALA A 44 -7.67 -9.60 -0.29
CA ALA A 44 -7.37 -8.72 -1.41
C ALA A 44 -6.08 -9.18 -2.13
N LYS A 45 -6.26 -9.81 -3.30
CA LYS A 45 -5.15 -10.23 -4.19
C LYS A 45 -4.77 -9.12 -5.17
N THR A 46 -5.79 -8.42 -5.68
CA THR A 46 -5.66 -7.32 -6.65
C THR A 46 -6.14 -6.03 -6.01
N VAL A 47 -5.35 -4.97 -6.12
CA VAL A 47 -5.64 -3.66 -5.53
C VAL A 47 -5.47 -2.59 -6.61
N ALA A 48 -6.57 -1.94 -6.98
CA ALA A 48 -6.54 -0.79 -7.87
C ALA A 48 -6.33 0.48 -7.05
N VAL A 49 -5.24 1.21 -7.31
CA VAL A 49 -4.90 2.42 -6.57
C VAL A 49 -5.22 3.64 -7.42
N LEU A 50 -6.28 4.33 -7.01
CA LEU A 50 -6.69 5.61 -7.59
C LEU A 50 -5.76 6.73 -7.14
N GLY A 51 -5.32 7.55 -8.10
CA GLY A 51 -4.47 8.71 -7.82
C GLY A 51 -3.04 8.34 -7.44
N ILE A 52 -2.55 7.16 -7.87
CA ILE A 52 -1.17 6.75 -7.63
C ILE A 52 -0.20 7.78 -8.21
N LYS A 53 0.86 8.06 -7.44
CA LYS A 53 1.91 9.02 -7.82
C LYS A 53 3.10 8.31 -8.46
N THR A 54 3.98 9.09 -9.08
CA THR A 54 5.22 8.60 -9.70
C THR A 54 6.35 8.46 -8.67
N GLU A 55 7.44 7.83 -9.08
CA GLU A 55 8.66 7.60 -8.27
C GLU A 55 9.29 8.92 -7.78
N GLN A 56 9.10 10.01 -8.52
CA GLN A 56 9.54 11.35 -8.14
C GLN A 56 8.89 11.85 -6.83
N LYS A 57 7.75 11.27 -6.44
CA LYS A 57 7.00 11.60 -5.22
C LYS A 57 6.97 10.41 -4.25
N ALA A 58 8.10 9.70 -4.14
CA ALA A 58 8.19 8.46 -3.35
C ALA A 58 7.91 8.64 -1.85
N ASN A 59 8.11 9.83 -1.31
CA ASN A 59 7.80 10.18 0.08
C ASN A 59 6.29 10.33 0.38
N GLN A 60 5.41 10.12 -0.61
CA GLN A 60 3.97 10.34 -0.47
C GLN A 60 3.22 9.01 -0.35
N PRO A 61 2.14 8.95 0.47
CA PRO A 61 1.38 7.71 0.71
C PRO A 61 0.83 7.08 -0.56
N ALA A 62 0.49 7.91 -1.55
CA ALA A 62 0.04 7.47 -2.86
C ALA A 62 1.14 6.83 -3.73
N PHE A 63 2.38 6.69 -3.24
CA PHE A 63 3.45 5.92 -3.88
C PHE A 63 3.97 4.81 -2.97
N TYR A 64 4.35 5.11 -1.72
CA TYR A 64 5.02 4.12 -0.87
C TYR A 64 4.09 3.00 -0.39
N VAL A 65 2.79 3.26 -0.18
CA VAL A 65 1.84 2.19 0.23
C VAL A 65 1.62 1.19 -0.90
N PRO A 66 1.31 1.61 -2.13
CA PRO A 66 1.25 0.70 -3.28
C PRO A 66 2.57 -0.01 -3.56
N ALA A 67 3.72 0.67 -3.41
CA ALA A 67 5.04 0.06 -3.57
C ALA A 67 5.27 -1.06 -2.55
N TYR A 68 4.86 -0.85 -1.29
CA TYR A 68 4.89 -1.89 -0.27
C TYR A 68 3.97 -3.06 -0.62
N LEU A 69 2.74 -2.81 -1.06
CA LEU A 69 1.83 -3.89 -1.49
C LEU A 69 2.41 -4.70 -2.65
N ALA A 70 3.04 -4.03 -3.62
CA ALA A 70 3.71 -4.69 -4.74
C ALA A 70 4.91 -5.54 -4.27
N SER A 71 5.70 -5.06 -3.29
CA SER A 71 6.82 -5.84 -2.72
C SER A 71 6.37 -7.04 -1.91
N GLN A 72 5.16 -6.99 -1.33
CA GLN A 72 4.50 -8.14 -0.70
C GLN A 72 3.83 -9.10 -1.71
N GLY A 73 4.07 -8.94 -3.01
CA GLY A 73 3.56 -9.82 -4.06
C GLY A 73 2.09 -9.62 -4.42
N LYS A 74 1.45 -8.53 -3.98
CA LYS A 74 0.08 -8.20 -4.37
C LYS A 74 0.03 -7.66 -5.80
N ASN A 75 -1.09 -7.88 -6.47
CA ASN A 75 -1.31 -7.34 -7.82
C ASN A 75 -1.83 -5.89 -7.74
N VAL A 76 -0.93 -4.93 -7.74
CA VAL A 76 -1.27 -3.50 -7.75
C VAL A 76 -1.53 -3.04 -9.18
N ILE A 77 -2.68 -2.41 -9.41
CA ILE A 77 -3.04 -1.78 -10.69
C ILE A 77 -3.01 -0.26 -10.51
N PRO A 78 -2.05 0.43 -11.15
CA PRO A 78 -1.91 1.87 -11.02
C PRO A 78 -2.97 2.61 -11.86
N ILE A 79 -3.76 3.48 -11.21
CA ILE A 79 -4.73 4.36 -11.89
C ILE A 79 -4.37 5.83 -11.63
N PRO A 80 -3.59 6.49 -12.51
CA PRO A 80 -3.23 7.88 -12.35
C PRO A 80 -4.41 8.80 -12.69
N VAL A 81 -4.65 9.79 -11.83
CA VAL A 81 -5.69 10.83 -12.06
C VAL A 81 -5.07 12.14 -12.55
N TYR A 82 -3.87 12.49 -12.05
CA TYR A 82 -3.22 13.78 -12.32
C TYR A 82 -2.08 13.71 -13.35
N PHE A 83 -1.74 12.51 -13.83
CA PHE A 83 -0.59 12.29 -14.71
C PHE A 83 -1.01 11.47 -15.94
N PRO A 84 -1.71 12.08 -16.92
CA PRO A 84 -2.29 11.35 -18.05
C PRO A 84 -1.25 10.78 -19.01
N ASP A 85 -0.05 11.35 -19.05
CA ASP A 85 1.03 10.99 -19.99
C ASP A 85 1.90 9.84 -19.49
N VAL A 86 1.79 9.50 -18.20
CA VAL A 86 2.57 8.41 -17.60
C VAL A 86 1.98 7.08 -18.05
N LYS A 87 2.80 6.25 -18.68
CA LYS A 87 2.39 4.93 -19.20
C LYS A 87 2.63 3.79 -18.20
N GLU A 88 3.63 3.97 -17.33
CA GLU A 88 4.06 2.95 -16.39
C GLU A 88 4.37 3.56 -15.02
N ILE A 89 3.92 2.89 -13.96
CA ILE A 89 4.18 3.24 -12.57
C ILE A 89 4.50 1.94 -11.82
N LEU A 90 5.59 1.93 -11.04
CA LEU A 90 6.09 0.72 -10.35
C LEU A 90 6.40 -0.45 -11.31
N GLY A 91 6.83 -0.16 -12.54
CA GLY A 91 7.10 -1.16 -13.58
C GLY A 91 5.84 -1.87 -14.10
N ARG A 92 4.65 -1.29 -13.88
CA ARG A 92 3.36 -1.85 -14.30
C ARG A 92 2.61 -0.87 -15.22
N PRO A 93 1.88 -1.38 -16.23
CA PRO A 93 1.11 -0.53 -17.12
C PRO A 93 -0.05 0.14 -16.37
N VAL A 94 -0.25 1.43 -16.63
CA VAL A 94 -1.37 2.18 -16.03
C VAL A 94 -2.70 1.84 -16.69
N LYS A 95 -3.76 1.84 -15.88
CA LYS A 95 -5.16 1.81 -16.34
C LYS A 95 -5.78 3.16 -16.10
N ARG A 96 -6.62 3.65 -17.01
CA ARG A 96 -7.21 5.00 -16.86
C ARG A 96 -8.58 4.96 -16.20
N ARG A 97 -9.23 3.80 -16.22
CA ARG A 97 -10.56 3.61 -15.64
C ARG A 97 -10.56 2.39 -14.73
N VAL A 98 -11.32 2.48 -13.64
CA VAL A 98 -11.55 1.34 -12.75
C VAL A 98 -12.33 0.24 -13.47
N SER A 99 -13.16 0.57 -14.45
CA SER A 99 -13.89 -0.40 -15.28
C SER A 99 -12.97 -1.28 -16.13
N GLU A 100 -11.73 -0.86 -16.38
CA GLU A 100 -10.73 -1.67 -17.10
C GLU A 100 -10.02 -2.67 -16.18
N VAL A 101 -10.30 -2.61 -14.87
CA VAL A 101 -9.80 -3.57 -13.90
C VAL A 101 -10.76 -4.75 -13.87
N GLU A 102 -10.27 -5.92 -14.25
CA GLU A 102 -10.99 -7.17 -14.09
C GLU A 102 -11.15 -7.44 -12.58
N GLY A 103 -12.34 -7.13 -12.06
CA GLY A 103 -12.77 -7.45 -10.71
C GLY A 103 -13.71 -8.65 -10.75
N ASN A 104 -13.53 -9.59 -9.83
CA ASN A 104 -14.52 -10.63 -9.58
C ASN A 104 -15.74 -9.97 -8.90
N GLN A 105 -16.59 -9.32 -9.70
CA GLN A 105 -17.83 -8.72 -9.24
C GLN A 105 -18.79 -9.88 -8.96
N ALA A 106 -18.86 -10.33 -7.71
CA ALA A 106 -19.90 -11.26 -7.28
C ALA A 106 -21.25 -10.58 -7.55
N THR A 107 -21.97 -11.10 -8.55
CA THR A 107 -23.36 -10.75 -8.86
C THR A 107 -24.29 -11.31 -7.80
#